data_AF-A0A6A7KFM1-F1
#
_entry.id   AF-A0A6A7KFM1-F1
#
_cell.length_a   1.000
_cell.length_b   1.000
_cell.length_c   1.000
_cell.angle_alpha   90.00
_cell.angle_beta   90.00
_cell.angle_gamma   90.00
#
_symmetry.space_group_name_H-M   'P 1'
#
loop_
_entity.id
_entity.type
_entity.pdbx_description
1 polymer ?
#
loop_
_entity_poly.entity_id
_entity_poly.type
_entity_poly.pdbx_seq_one_letter_code
_entity_poly.pdbx_strand_id
1 'polypeptide(L)'
;MNKGGEILVKAISAALREVAPGLESVLEAHLKATLNKGLEVAYENPKEFKDAVSRLFGEYSARLLEMVIISKLKGRLGTEREINSLEELVDQIRAIYGE
;
A
#
# COMPACT_ATOMS: atom_id res chain seq x y z
N MET A 1 14.47 3.57 -5.06
CA MET A 1 13.04 3.90 -4.92
C MET A 1 12.92 5.41 -4.98
N ASN A 2 11.82 5.94 -5.52
CA ASN A 2 11.60 7.37 -5.72
C ASN A 2 10.81 7.96 -4.52
N LYS A 3 10.58 9.28 -4.47
CA LYS A 3 10.02 9.95 -3.28
C LYS A 3 8.57 9.54 -3.03
N GLY A 4 7.79 9.37 -4.10
CA GLY A 4 6.42 8.87 -4.01
C GLY A 4 6.36 7.46 -3.44
N GLY A 5 7.21 6.56 -3.94
CA GLY A 5 7.32 5.19 -3.46
C GLY A 5 7.71 5.09 -1.99
N GLU A 6 8.68 5.88 -1.55
CA GLU A 6 9.07 5.93 -0.13
C GLU A 6 7.93 6.34 0.81
N ILE A 7 7.13 7.32 0.40
CA ILE A 7 6.01 7.81 1.21
C ILE A 7 4.91 6.75 1.30
N LEU A 8 4.60 6.08 0.19
CA LEU A 8 3.62 5.00 0.17
C LEU A 8 4.08 3.83 1.05
N VAL A 9 5.32 3.35 0.88
CA VAL A 9 5.87 2.24 1.69
C VAL A 9 5.84 2.59 3.17
N LYS A 10 6.27 3.80 3.57
CA LYS A 10 6.23 4.24 4.97
C LYS A 10 4.80 4.29 5.52
N ALA A 11 3.82 4.70 4.71
CA ALA A 11 2.42 4.73 5.13
C ALA A 11 1.84 3.33 5.30
N ILE A 12 2.19 2.40 4.40
CA ILE A 12 1.82 0.98 4.51
C ILE A 12 2.41 0.37 5.77
N SER A 13 3.72 0.52 5.99
CA SER A 13 4.39 0.02 7.21
C SER A 13 3.74 0.59 8.48
N ALA A 14 3.42 1.89 8.50
CA ALA A 14 2.74 2.51 9.64
C ALA A 14 1.33 1.92 9.86
N ALA A 15 0.54 1.77 8.81
CA ALA A 15 -0.78 1.14 8.89
C ALA A 15 -0.71 -0.30 9.42
N LEU A 16 0.24 -1.11 8.92
CA LEU A 16 0.41 -2.50 9.35
C LEU A 16 0.80 -2.60 10.83
N ARG A 17 1.71 -1.74 11.30
CA ARG A 17 2.13 -1.69 12.70
C ARG A 17 1.02 -1.23 13.66
N GLU A 18 0.14 -0.33 13.20
CA GLU A 18 -1.02 0.09 13.97
C GLU A 18 -2.06 -1.03 14.12
N VAL A 19 -2.22 -1.89 13.09
CA VAL A 19 -3.18 -3.01 13.14
C VAL A 19 -2.73 -4.10 14.11
N ALA A 20 -1.50 -4.60 13.97
CA ALA A 20 -0.97 -5.60 14.89
C ALA A 20 0.57 -5.65 14.87
N PRO A 21 1.22 -5.88 16.03
CA PRO A 21 2.64 -6.20 16.07
C PRO A 21 2.95 -7.42 15.19
N GLY A 22 3.89 -7.29 14.26
CA GLY A 22 4.35 -8.37 13.38
C GLY A 22 3.59 -8.53 12.07
N LEU A 23 2.49 -7.80 11.84
CA LEU A 23 1.75 -7.91 10.58
C LEU A 23 2.58 -7.47 9.36
N GLU A 24 3.43 -6.46 9.54
CA GLU A 24 4.41 -6.04 8.53
C GLU A 24 5.32 -7.20 8.14
N SER A 25 5.94 -7.87 9.11
CA SER A 25 6.84 -9.00 8.86
C SER A 25 6.14 -10.19 8.20
N VAL A 26 4.88 -10.46 8.55
CA VAL A 26 4.07 -11.50 7.90
C VAL A 26 3.84 -11.17 6.43
N LEU A 27 3.45 -9.93 6.13
CA LEU A 27 3.22 -9.50 4.75
C LEU A 27 4.52 -9.46 3.94
N GLU A 28 5.61 -8.93 4.49
CA GLU A 28 6.92 -8.91 3.83
C GLU A 28 7.41 -10.33 3.50
N ALA A 29 7.28 -11.27 4.44
CA ALA A 29 7.64 -12.66 4.20
C ALA A 29 6.80 -13.28 3.07
N HIS A 30 5.51 -12.99 3.02
CA HIS A 30 4.63 -13.46 1.95
C HIS A 30 5.00 -12.87 0.58
N LEU A 31 5.22 -11.55 0.49
CA LEU A 31 5.61 -10.89 -0.75
C LEU A 31 6.97 -11.39 -1.24
N LYS A 32 7.91 -11.60 -0.32
CA LYS A 32 9.23 -12.14 -0.66
C LYS A 32 9.14 -13.57 -1.19
N ALA A 33 8.29 -14.40 -0.57
CA ALA A 33 8.13 -15.80 -0.98
C ALA A 33 7.37 -15.95 -2.32
N THR A 34 6.40 -15.08 -2.59
CA THR A 34 5.50 -15.24 -3.75
C THR A 34 5.89 -14.40 -4.96
N LEU A 35 6.50 -13.23 -4.74
CA LEU A 35 6.84 -12.28 -5.79
C LEU A 35 8.35 -11.96 -5.84
N ASN A 36 9.13 -12.41 -4.86
CA ASN A 36 10.52 -11.97 -4.65
C ASN A 36 10.68 -10.45 -4.49
N LYS A 37 9.64 -9.77 -4.00
CA LYS A 37 9.57 -8.31 -3.78
C LYS A 37 9.22 -7.98 -2.33
N GLY A 38 9.45 -6.73 -1.92
CA GLY A 38 8.96 -6.16 -0.66
C GLY A 38 7.72 -5.28 -0.85
N LEU A 39 7.45 -4.41 0.12
CA LEU A 39 6.31 -3.49 0.12
C LEU A 39 6.34 -2.47 -1.03
N GLU A 40 7.50 -2.24 -1.65
CA GLU A 40 7.68 -1.38 -2.82
C GLU A 40 6.79 -1.78 -4.01
N VAL A 41 6.37 -3.05 -4.08
CA VAL A 41 5.45 -3.53 -5.12
C VAL A 41 4.10 -2.79 -5.08
N ALA A 42 3.69 -2.24 -3.93
CA ALA A 42 2.48 -1.42 -3.82
C ALA A 42 2.55 -0.15 -4.68
N TYR A 43 3.75 0.41 -4.88
CA TYR A 43 3.96 1.58 -5.75
C TYR A 43 4.28 1.18 -7.20
N GLU A 44 5.07 0.13 -7.39
CA GLU A 44 5.47 -0.35 -8.72
C GLU A 44 4.29 -0.95 -9.49
N ASN A 45 3.50 -1.79 -8.82
CA ASN A 45 2.38 -2.51 -9.37
C ASN A 45 1.27 -2.71 -8.30
N PRO A 46 0.46 -1.67 -8.03
CA PRO A 46 -0.57 -1.70 -6.98
C PRO A 46 -1.55 -2.88 -7.09
N LYS A 47 -1.86 -3.32 -8.32
CA LYS A 47 -2.72 -4.48 -8.55
C LYS A 47 -2.06 -5.78 -8.08
N GLU A 48 -0.79 -5.99 -8.42
CA GLU A 48 -0.02 -7.18 -7.97
C GLU A 48 0.12 -7.22 -6.44
N PHE A 49 0.33 -6.06 -5.80
CA PHE A 49 0.30 -5.97 -4.34
C PHE A 49 -1.06 -6.39 -3.76
N LYS A 50 -2.16 -5.84 -4.28
CA LYS A 50 -3.52 -6.18 -3.83
C LYS A 50 -3.84 -7.66 -4.01
N ASP A 51 -3.44 -8.23 -5.14
CA ASP A 51 -3.64 -9.66 -5.41
C ASP A 51 -2.86 -10.52 -4.41
N ALA A 52 -1.62 -10.16 -4.07
CA ALA A 52 -0.84 -10.87 -3.06
C ALA A 52 -1.43 -10.74 -1.65
N VAL A 53 -1.83 -9.54 -1.25
CA VAL A 53 -2.52 -9.30 0.03
C VAL A 53 -3.82 -10.11 0.12
N SER A 54 -4.60 -10.17 -0.98
CA SER A 54 -5.83 -10.96 -1.06
C SER A 54 -5.57 -12.45 -0.93
N ARG A 55 -4.50 -12.99 -1.55
CA ARG A 55 -4.11 -14.39 -1.38
C ARG A 55 -3.70 -14.72 0.06
N LEU A 56 -3.12 -13.77 0.78
CA LEU A 56 -2.67 -13.96 2.15
C LEU A 56 -3.80 -13.85 3.18
N PHE A 57 -4.63 -12.81 3.08
CA PHE A 57 -5.61 -12.46 4.11
C PHE A 57 -7.08 -12.61 3.66
N GLY A 58 -7.32 -12.93 2.40
CA GLY A 58 -8.64 -12.94 1.76
C GLY A 58 -9.06 -11.56 1.22
N GLU A 59 -10.02 -11.56 0.29
CA GLU A 59 -10.48 -10.37 -0.43
C GLU A 59 -11.01 -9.27 0.50
N TYR A 60 -11.82 -9.64 1.50
CA TYR A 60 -12.39 -8.68 2.46
C TYR A 60 -11.31 -7.99 3.28
N SER A 61 -10.34 -8.75 3.80
CA SER A 61 -9.23 -8.21 4.58
C SER A 61 -8.31 -7.33 3.72
N ALA A 62 -8.06 -7.73 2.47
CA ALA A 62 -7.31 -6.92 1.52
C ALA A 62 -8.00 -5.59 1.24
N ARG A 63 -9.33 -5.59 1.07
CA ARG A 63 -10.11 -4.37 0.87
C ARG A 63 -10.08 -3.46 2.09
N LEU A 64 -10.17 -4.01 3.30
CA LEU A 64 -10.05 -3.22 4.54
C LEU A 64 -8.66 -2.59 4.68
N LEU A 65 -7.59 -3.35 4.41
CA LEU A 65 -6.23 -2.82 4.45
C LEU A 65 -6.03 -1.70 3.41
N GLU A 66 -6.53 -1.89 2.18
CA GLU A 66 -6.51 -0.87 1.13
C GLU A 66 -7.20 0.42 1.60
N MET A 67 -8.39 0.32 2.21
CA MET A 67 -9.11 1.47 2.75
C MET A 67 -8.34 2.19 3.87
N VAL A 68 -7.66 1.44 4.76
CA VAL A 68 -6.81 2.02 5.81
C VAL A 68 -5.63 2.79 5.21
N ILE A 69 -4.94 2.21 4.22
CA ILE A 69 -3.82 2.85 3.53
C ILE A 69 -4.27 4.14 2.84
N ILE A 70 -5.38 4.10 2.10
CA ILE A 70 -5.95 5.28 1.44
C ILE A 70 -6.28 6.36 2.46
N SER A 71 -7.00 6.03 3.54
CA SER A 71 -7.39 6.98 4.57
C SER A 71 -6.17 7.69 5.19
N LYS A 72 -5.11 6.93 5.50
CA LYS A 72 -3.87 7.46 6.07
C LYS A 72 -3.15 8.42 5.12
N LEU A 73 -3.14 8.14 3.82
CA LEU A 73 -2.45 8.97 2.85
C LEU A 73 -3.27 10.17 2.39
N LYS A 74 -4.60 10.07 2.28
CA LYS A 74 -5.46 11.23 1.96
C LYS A 74 -5.22 12.38 2.93
N GLY A 75 -5.14 12.10 4.24
CA GLY A 75 -4.85 13.11 5.25
C GLY A 75 -3.46 13.75 5.12
N ARG A 76 -2.47 13.05 4.55
CA ARG A 76 -1.10 13.57 4.37
C ARG A 76 -0.91 14.30 3.05
N LEU A 77 -1.62 13.90 1.99
CA LEU A 77 -1.53 14.50 0.67
C LEU A 77 -2.37 15.78 0.55
N GLY A 78 -3.28 16.04 1.49
CA GLY A 78 -4.10 17.26 1.51
C GLY A 78 -5.00 17.40 0.29
N THR A 79 -5.35 16.28 -0.35
CA THR A 79 -6.17 16.27 -1.57
C THR A 79 -7.64 16.11 -1.25
N GLU A 80 -8.48 16.93 -1.87
CA GLU A 80 -9.95 16.79 -1.83
C GLU A 80 -10.46 15.72 -2.81
N ARG A 81 -9.57 15.17 -3.65
CA ARG A 81 -9.94 14.14 -4.62
C ARG A 81 -10.45 12.90 -3.91
N GLU A 82 -11.53 12.33 -4.43
CA GLU A 82 -11.98 11.00 -4.02
C GLU A 82 -10.99 9.95 -4.54
N ILE A 83 -10.51 9.08 -3.64
CA ILE A 83 -9.56 8.01 -3.95
C ILE A 83 -10.19 6.74 -3.42
N ASN A 84 -10.48 5.80 -4.33
CA ASN A 84 -11.28 4.61 -4.08
C ASN A 84 -10.49 3.31 -4.21
N SER A 85 -9.26 3.40 -4.72
CA SER A 85 -8.36 2.26 -4.93
C SER A 85 -6.90 2.63 -4.68
N LEU A 86 -6.07 1.61 -4.44
CA LEU A 86 -4.63 1.77 -4.33
C LEU A 86 -4.02 2.25 -5.64
N GLU A 87 -4.55 1.81 -6.78
CA GLU A 87 -4.16 2.25 -8.11
C GLU A 87 -4.33 3.77 -8.27
N GLU A 88 -5.52 4.29 -7.92
CA GLU A 88 -5.78 5.75 -7.94
C GLU A 88 -4.88 6.51 -6.96
N LEU A 89 -4.58 5.93 -5.80
CA LEU A 89 -3.68 6.53 -4.83
C LEU A 89 -2.27 6.66 -5.38
N VAL A 90 -1.76 5.61 -6.04
CA VAL A 90 -0.44 5.62 -6.69
C VAL A 90 -0.39 6.66 -7.81
N ASP A 91 -1.43 6.72 -8.65
CA ASP A 91 -1.52 7.74 -9.71
C ASP A 91 -1.51 9.16 -9.15
N GLN A 92 -2.19 9.39 -8.02
CA GLN A 92 -2.19 10.68 -7.34
C GLN A 92 -0.82 11.02 -6.74
N ILE A 93 -0.13 10.05 -6.16
CA ILE A 93 1.23 10.23 -5.63
C ILE A 93 2.20 10.60 -6.77
N ARG A 94 2.13 9.86 -7.89
CA ARG A 94 2.90 10.15 -9.11
C ARG A 94 2.68 11.57 -9.62
N ALA A 95 1.42 12.00 -9.70
CA ALA A 95 1.07 13.35 -10.11
C ALA A 95 1.64 14.45 -9.18
N ILE A 96 1.74 14.19 -7.88
CA ILE A 96 2.26 15.15 -6.89
C ILE A 96 3.80 15.24 -6.95
N TYR A 97 4.48 14.10 -7.11
CA TYR A 97 5.95 14.04 -7.06
C TYR A 97 6.65 14.12 -8.42
N GLY A 98 5.89 14.11 -9.52
CA GLY A 98 6.43 14.23 -10.88
C GLY A 98 7.14 12.97 -11.37
N GLU A 99 6.60 11.80 -11.01
CA GLU A 99 7.17 10.46 -11.24
C GLU A 99 6.28 9.58 -12.11
#